data_AF-A0A524MSR1-F1
#
_entry.id   AF-A0A524MSR1-F1
#
_cell.length_a   1.000
_cell.length_b   1.000
_cell.length_c   1.000
_cell.angle_alpha   90.00
_cell.angle_beta   90.00
_cell.angle_gamma   90.00
#
_symmetry.space_group_name_H-M   'P 1'
#
loop_
_entity.id
_entity.type
_entity.pdbx_description
1 polymer ?
#
loop_
_entity_poly.entity_id
_entity_poly.type
_entity_poly.pdbx_seq_one_letter_code
_entity_poly.pdbx_strand_id
1 'polypeptide(L)'
;MKLKTLPANILRALMAADRLPVLTFALPNMVFVTLLIVRPSFAGIRAAYNFNTLLIPCLFILWAVIRLGQWRWHRGNWQALRAAVICIVIAALALGLRLYATHIEPYRLVVREVSIESEKVSRPLRILHITDIQSAGVGSYERKAFARMRELKPDLIVHTGDLLQLLPPATFESELPKIAALFRTLTPRLGVYGVIGDVDRITEGIPTQDLGGLKILSDEEAVVECDGTRVRILGISRQASGGNANGTADIKNWFTETQPSDFTILLGHSPDYIMSIQDVPIDLCLAGHTHGGQIRIPFVGPLVTLSDVPRAWARGFREVNRTRLNVSAGIGSEHKDRVPPIRLACPPEMTLITIVPKVAFVEKSTRLTQMPGNGIVAFFVKNLPPWKAIIMGGPIGILWAYGCLYFAGCMKRRKRMKTGYTRKIFHFLIFMSVAAIHLIWGAPIVCLFGGMTTLVIFYAVFRGPGHLLCEAMAREKDGPQRTYYIVVPYFATLIGGLTSNILFGDVALIGYLITGLGDAIGEPVGTRFGKHQYKVPSFRGVKAVRSYEGSAAVFVVSLLAIIAGTVMSPALELPASSFLAVPLLAFLCMILEAVSPHGWDNAVLQIVPSFLVALSRGGA
;
A
#
# COMPACT_ATOMS: atom_id res chain seq x y z
N MET A 1 39.92 30.47 -11.80
CA MET A 1 39.44 30.71 -13.19
C MET A 1 38.09 31.42 -13.12
N LYS A 2 38.03 32.70 -13.50
CA LYS A 2 36.81 33.53 -13.36
C LYS A 2 35.80 33.12 -14.44
N LEU A 3 34.57 32.79 -14.05
CA LEU A 3 33.41 32.46 -14.91
C LEU A 3 32.98 33.55 -15.92
N LYS A 4 33.81 34.57 -16.18
CA LYS A 4 33.52 35.72 -17.05
C LYS A 4 33.90 35.51 -18.53
N THR A 5 34.45 34.35 -18.92
CA THR A 5 34.95 34.11 -20.29
C THR A 5 34.20 33.03 -21.05
N LEU A 6 32.94 32.73 -20.69
CA LEU A 6 32.07 31.91 -21.55
C LEU A 6 31.40 32.81 -22.61
N PRO A 7 31.54 32.51 -23.92
CA PRO A 7 30.90 33.27 -25.00
C PRO A 7 29.40 33.43 -24.77
N ALA A 8 28.87 34.64 -24.96
CA ALA A 8 27.44 34.96 -24.76
C ALA A 8 26.49 34.03 -25.54
N ASN A 9 26.98 33.44 -26.62
CA ASN A 9 26.30 32.54 -27.55
C ASN A 9 25.99 31.18 -26.89
N ILE A 10 26.96 30.64 -26.14
CA ILE A 10 26.83 29.37 -25.39
C ILE A 10 25.85 29.57 -24.23
N LEU A 11 25.93 30.73 -23.57
CA LEU A 11 25.02 31.11 -22.49
C LEU A 11 23.56 31.22 -22.98
N ARG A 12 23.34 31.84 -24.16
CA ARG A 12 22.01 31.92 -24.80
C ARG A 12 21.47 30.55 -25.22
N ALA A 13 22.32 29.65 -25.72
CA ALA A 13 21.93 28.29 -26.07
C ALA A 13 21.48 27.48 -24.83
N LEU A 14 22.19 27.62 -23.71
CA LEU A 14 21.78 27.04 -22.42
C LEU A 14 20.49 27.68 -21.85
N MET A 15 20.24 28.96 -22.16
CA MET A 15 19.02 29.69 -21.76
C MET A 15 17.76 29.29 -22.54
N ALA A 16 17.89 28.82 -23.79
CA ALA A 16 16.75 28.42 -24.62
C ALA A 16 16.26 26.97 -24.35
N ALA A 17 16.96 26.22 -23.50
CA ALA A 17 16.81 24.78 -23.34
C ALA A 17 15.86 24.38 -22.20
N ASP A 18 14.68 25.01 -22.08
CA ASP A 18 13.71 24.74 -21.01
C ASP A 18 13.19 23.29 -20.97
N ARG A 19 13.29 22.57 -22.10
CA ARG A 19 12.83 21.17 -22.23
C ARG A 19 13.94 20.13 -22.09
N LEU A 20 15.21 20.55 -22.02
CA LEU A 20 16.34 19.63 -21.98
C LEU A 20 16.35 18.72 -20.74
N PRO A 21 16.04 19.21 -19.51
CA PRO A 21 15.93 18.34 -18.33
C PRO A 21 14.91 17.21 -18.50
N VAL A 22 13.76 17.53 -19.13
CA VAL A 22 12.67 16.58 -19.36
C VAL A 22 13.10 15.50 -20.36
N LEU A 23 13.76 15.89 -21.45
CA LEU A 23 14.27 14.96 -22.46
C LEU A 23 15.42 14.09 -21.91
N THR A 24 16.32 14.67 -21.13
CA THR A 24 17.41 13.92 -20.47
C THR A 24 16.90 12.95 -19.41
N PHE A 25 15.72 13.19 -18.83
CA PHE A 25 15.09 12.28 -17.87
C PHE A 25 14.25 11.19 -18.56
N ALA A 26 13.38 11.58 -19.50
CA ALA A 26 12.34 10.72 -20.05
C ALA A 26 12.90 9.65 -20.99
N LEU A 27 13.80 10.03 -21.91
CA LEU A 27 14.29 9.11 -22.95
C LEU A 27 15.09 7.94 -22.36
N PRO A 28 16.08 8.16 -21.46
CA PRO A 28 16.82 7.06 -20.87
C PRO A 28 15.97 6.18 -19.96
N ASN A 29 15.00 6.76 -19.23
CA ASN A 29 14.08 5.98 -18.41
C ASN A 29 13.13 5.11 -19.23
N MET A 30 12.66 5.57 -20.39
CA MET A 30 11.91 4.71 -21.31
C MET A 30 12.74 3.52 -21.79
N VAL A 31 14.03 3.74 -22.08
CA VAL A 31 14.96 2.66 -22.44
C VAL A 31 15.17 1.70 -21.28
N PHE A 32 15.43 2.18 -20.06
CA PHE A 32 15.59 1.32 -18.88
C PHE A 32 14.35 0.48 -18.62
N VAL A 33 13.16 1.09 -18.65
CA VAL A 33 11.90 0.37 -18.43
C VAL A 33 11.69 -0.68 -19.51
N THR A 34 11.88 -0.33 -20.78
CA THR A 34 11.71 -1.27 -21.89
C THR A 34 12.70 -2.43 -21.80
N LEU A 35 13.98 -2.14 -21.56
CA LEU A 35 15.01 -3.18 -21.43
C LEU A 35 14.78 -4.08 -20.22
N LEU A 36 14.42 -3.52 -19.06
CA LEU A 36 14.18 -4.33 -17.85
C LEU A 36 12.91 -5.17 -17.93
N ILE A 37 11.91 -4.75 -18.71
CA ILE A 37 10.73 -5.56 -19.00
C ILE A 37 11.07 -6.70 -19.97
N VAL A 38 11.82 -6.40 -21.04
CA VAL A 38 12.12 -7.38 -22.10
C VAL A 38 13.21 -8.37 -21.69
N ARG A 39 14.26 -7.89 -20.99
CA ARG A 39 15.39 -8.69 -20.50
C ARG A 39 15.84 -8.21 -19.12
N PRO A 40 15.19 -8.69 -18.05
CA PRO A 40 15.60 -8.41 -16.68
C PRO A 40 17.07 -8.75 -16.44
N SER A 41 17.85 -7.81 -15.89
CA SER A 41 19.24 -8.08 -15.49
C SER A 41 19.66 -7.18 -14.32
N PHE A 42 20.50 -7.73 -13.43
CA PHE A 42 21.05 -6.98 -12.30
C PHE A 42 21.95 -5.82 -12.76
N ALA A 43 22.74 -6.04 -13.81
CA ALA A 43 23.49 -4.95 -14.46
C ALA A 43 22.57 -3.80 -14.94
N GLY A 44 21.43 -4.12 -15.57
CA GLY A 44 20.44 -3.14 -16.00
C GLY A 44 19.80 -2.39 -14.81
N ILE A 45 19.46 -3.11 -13.74
CA ILE A 45 18.91 -2.52 -12.50
C ILE A 45 19.91 -1.55 -11.90
N ARG A 46 21.18 -1.94 -11.77
CA ARG A 46 22.25 -1.07 -11.26
C ARG A 46 22.45 0.18 -12.11
N ALA A 47 22.43 0.04 -13.44
CA ALA A 47 22.55 1.16 -14.35
C ALA A 47 21.38 2.14 -14.19
N ALA A 48 20.14 1.63 -14.17
CA ALA A 48 18.94 2.43 -13.94
C ALA A 48 18.97 3.13 -12.56
N TYR A 49 19.37 2.41 -11.52
CA TYR A 49 19.52 2.93 -10.17
C TYR A 49 20.54 4.06 -10.11
N ASN A 50 21.76 3.87 -10.62
CA ASN A 50 22.80 4.92 -10.62
C ASN A 50 22.39 6.12 -11.48
N PHE A 51 21.76 5.89 -12.62
CA PHE A 51 21.24 6.98 -13.46
C PHE A 51 20.21 7.82 -12.69
N ASN A 52 19.20 7.19 -12.11
CA ASN A 52 18.08 7.89 -11.47
C ASN A 52 18.42 8.50 -10.12
N THR A 53 19.28 7.85 -9.34
CA THR A 53 19.52 8.23 -7.94
C THR A 53 20.85 8.95 -7.72
N LEU A 54 21.71 9.03 -8.73
CA LEU A 54 22.98 9.75 -8.67
C LEU A 54 23.12 10.78 -9.81
N LEU A 55 23.05 10.35 -11.07
CA LEU A 55 23.30 11.25 -12.20
C LEU A 55 22.18 12.31 -12.35
N ILE A 56 20.92 11.90 -12.30
CA ILE A 56 19.77 12.81 -12.39
C ILE A 56 19.81 13.90 -11.31
N PRO A 57 19.99 13.60 -10.01
CA PRO A 57 20.16 14.64 -8.99
C PRO A 57 21.30 15.61 -9.29
N CYS A 58 22.46 15.13 -9.74
CA CYS A 58 23.59 15.99 -10.11
C CYS A 58 23.22 16.95 -11.26
N LEU A 59 22.51 16.46 -12.27
CA LEU A 59 22.00 17.29 -13.36
C LEU A 59 21.01 18.34 -12.84
N PHE A 60 20.05 17.94 -12.01
CA PHE A 60 19.08 18.88 -11.43
C PHE A 60 19.74 19.94 -10.52
N ILE A 61 20.77 19.57 -9.75
CA ILE A 61 21.57 20.52 -8.95
C ILE A 61 22.29 21.50 -9.86
N LEU A 62 22.95 21.02 -10.93
CA LEU A 62 23.59 21.88 -11.92
C LEU A 62 22.60 22.86 -12.55
N TRP A 63 21.41 22.36 -12.93
CA TRP A 63 20.33 23.19 -13.44
C TRP A 63 19.84 24.21 -12.42
N ALA A 64 19.71 23.84 -11.14
CA ALA A 64 19.35 24.76 -10.08
C ALA A 64 20.38 25.89 -9.94
N VAL A 65 21.67 25.57 -10.00
CA VAL A 65 22.76 26.57 -9.97
C VAL A 65 22.65 27.54 -11.15
N ILE A 66 22.41 27.03 -12.36
CA ILE A 66 22.20 27.87 -13.55
C ILE A 66 21.00 28.81 -13.36
N ARG A 67 19.87 28.29 -12.86
CA ARG A 67 18.64 29.08 -12.63
C ARG A 67 18.77 30.10 -11.51
N LEU A 68 19.49 29.79 -10.42
CA LEU A 68 19.83 30.75 -9.37
C LEU A 68 20.73 31.87 -9.91
N GLY A 69 21.68 31.53 -10.80
CA GLY A 69 22.49 32.52 -11.52
C GLY A 69 21.64 33.47 -12.36
N GLN A 70 20.65 32.94 -13.09
CA GLN A 70 19.69 33.73 -13.88
C GLN A 70 18.84 34.64 -13.00
N TRP A 71 18.32 34.13 -11.88
CA TRP A 71 17.56 34.93 -10.91
C TRP A 71 18.36 36.13 -10.38
N ARG A 72 19.64 35.90 -10.05
CA ARG A 72 20.57 36.94 -9.59
C ARG A 72 20.91 37.95 -10.69
N TRP A 73 21.12 37.48 -11.92
CA TRP A 73 21.48 38.33 -13.06
C TRP A 73 20.32 39.23 -13.52
N HIS A 74 19.11 38.68 -13.62
CA HIS A 74 17.91 39.40 -14.05
C HIS A 74 17.15 40.10 -12.90
N ARG A 75 17.85 40.44 -11.80
CA ARG A 75 17.33 41.20 -10.65
C ARG A 75 15.95 40.73 -10.15
N GLY A 76 15.80 39.43 -9.87
CA GLY A 76 14.60 38.93 -9.22
C GLY A 76 13.59 38.20 -10.13
N ASN A 77 14.04 37.58 -11.23
CA ASN A 77 13.17 36.73 -12.04
C ASN A 77 12.62 35.53 -11.24
N TRP A 78 11.41 35.68 -10.70
CA TRP A 78 10.76 34.67 -9.84
C TRP A 78 10.49 33.34 -10.53
N GLN A 79 10.40 33.30 -11.86
CA GLN A 79 10.24 32.04 -12.60
C GLN A 79 11.53 31.21 -12.52
N ALA A 80 12.69 31.86 -12.66
CA ALA A 80 13.99 31.19 -12.52
C ALA A 80 14.20 30.67 -11.09
N LEU A 81 13.81 31.45 -10.07
CA LEU A 81 13.88 31.00 -8.68
C LEU A 81 12.96 29.80 -8.41
N ARG A 82 11.71 29.83 -8.89
CA ARG A 82 10.78 28.69 -8.76
C ARG A 82 11.34 27.43 -9.42
N ALA A 83 11.88 27.55 -10.64
CA ALA A 83 12.51 26.44 -11.34
C ALA A 83 13.72 25.88 -10.58
N ALA A 84 14.58 26.75 -10.03
CA ALA A 84 15.70 26.33 -9.17
C ALA A 84 15.22 25.55 -7.95
N VAL A 85 14.19 26.04 -7.24
CA VAL A 85 13.63 25.35 -6.06
C VAL A 85 13.06 23.99 -6.45
N ILE A 86 12.30 23.90 -7.55
CA ILE A 86 11.77 22.62 -8.03
C ILE A 86 12.91 21.64 -8.33
N CYS A 87 13.96 22.07 -9.04
CA CYS A 87 15.12 21.24 -9.33
C CYS A 87 15.82 20.75 -8.05
N ILE A 88 16.00 21.62 -7.06
CA ILE A 88 16.59 21.26 -5.76
C ILE A 88 15.73 20.21 -5.04
N VAL A 89 14.41 20.41 -5.01
CA VAL A 89 13.49 19.46 -4.37
C VAL A 89 13.54 18.10 -5.06
N ILE A 90 13.50 18.06 -6.41
CA ILE A 90 13.61 16.81 -7.17
C ILE A 90 14.94 16.10 -6.89
N ALA A 91 16.05 16.83 -6.90
CA ALA A 91 17.37 16.26 -6.60
C ALA A 91 17.44 15.72 -5.17
N ALA A 92 16.92 16.46 -4.18
CA ALA A 92 16.87 16.05 -2.79
C ALA A 92 16.02 14.78 -2.59
N LEU A 93 14.86 14.68 -3.25
CA LEU A 93 14.01 13.49 -3.20
C LEU A 93 14.70 12.27 -3.82
N ALA A 94 15.36 12.43 -4.97
CA ALA A 94 16.06 11.34 -5.64
C ALA A 94 17.30 10.85 -4.84
N LEU A 95 18.05 11.76 -4.22
CA LEU A 95 19.13 11.39 -3.28
C LEU A 95 18.58 10.76 -2.00
N GLY A 96 17.47 11.28 -1.47
CA GLY A 96 16.78 10.70 -0.31
C GLY A 96 16.31 9.26 -0.60
N LEU A 97 15.77 9.01 -1.79
CA LEU A 97 15.42 7.67 -2.25
C LEU A 97 16.65 6.76 -2.32
N ARG A 98 17.79 7.26 -2.81
CA ARG A 98 19.06 6.52 -2.82
C ARG A 98 19.45 6.06 -1.41
N LEU A 99 19.46 7.01 -0.47
CA LEU A 99 19.84 6.76 0.91
C LEU A 99 18.91 5.73 1.55
N TYR A 100 17.60 5.91 1.36
CA TYR A 100 16.61 5.01 1.91
C TYR A 100 16.73 3.59 1.33
N ALA A 101 16.78 3.47 0.01
CA ALA A 101 16.76 2.17 -0.67
C ALA A 101 18.07 1.38 -0.52
N THR A 102 19.18 2.01 -0.09
CA THR A 102 20.50 1.35 0.01
C THR A 102 21.05 1.28 1.42
N HIS A 103 20.62 2.18 2.32
CA HIS A 103 21.16 2.24 3.67
C HIS A 103 20.11 2.11 4.78
N ILE A 104 18.82 2.18 4.45
CA ILE A 104 17.75 2.07 5.46
C ILE A 104 16.94 0.79 5.25
N GLU A 105 16.22 0.68 4.14
CA GLU A 105 15.31 -0.45 3.91
C GLU A 105 16.02 -1.82 3.85
N PRO A 106 17.21 -1.97 3.22
CA PRO A 106 17.93 -3.24 3.18
C PRO A 106 18.40 -3.77 4.53
N TYR A 107 18.44 -2.91 5.56
CA TYR A 107 18.86 -3.28 6.90
C TYR A 107 17.70 -3.28 7.89
N ARG A 108 16.46 -3.09 7.39
CA ARG A 108 15.23 -3.09 8.18
C ARG A 108 14.59 -4.48 8.15
N LEU A 109 15.21 -5.43 8.84
CA LEU A 109 14.71 -6.80 8.97
C LEU A 109 13.34 -6.83 9.66
N VAL A 110 12.35 -7.42 8.99
CA VAL A 110 10.98 -7.57 9.48
C VAL A 110 10.72 -9.03 9.87
N VAL A 111 10.00 -9.24 10.98
CA VAL A 111 9.46 -10.56 11.32
C VAL A 111 8.00 -10.59 10.89
N ARG A 112 7.64 -11.54 10.03
CA ARG A 112 6.26 -11.78 9.63
C ARG A 112 5.72 -12.96 10.42
N GLU A 113 4.62 -12.75 11.14
CA GLU A 113 3.97 -13.80 11.91
C GLU A 113 2.76 -14.32 11.15
N VAL A 114 2.67 -15.64 11.02
CA VAL A 114 1.56 -16.34 10.36
C VAL A 114 1.09 -17.45 11.29
N SER A 115 -0.22 -17.59 11.46
CA SER A 115 -0.80 -18.72 12.19
C SER A 115 -1.64 -19.56 11.24
N ILE A 116 -1.49 -20.88 11.30
CA ILE A 116 -2.29 -21.84 10.52
C ILE A 116 -2.77 -22.99 11.38
N GLU A 117 -3.98 -23.46 11.10
CA GLU A 117 -4.60 -24.57 11.84
C GLU A 117 -4.24 -25.92 11.20
N SER A 118 -4.00 -26.94 12.01
CA SER A 118 -3.82 -28.31 11.55
C SER A 118 -4.42 -29.31 12.54
N GLU A 119 -5.09 -30.34 12.02
CA GLU A 119 -5.59 -31.47 12.81
C GLU A 119 -4.46 -32.43 13.21
N LYS A 120 -3.32 -32.33 12.52
CA LYS A 120 -2.15 -33.20 12.73
C LYS A 120 -1.24 -32.75 13.87
N VAL A 121 -1.54 -31.60 14.49
CA VAL A 121 -0.70 -31.02 15.54
C VAL A 121 -1.48 -30.92 16.85
N SER A 122 -0.92 -31.46 17.92
CA SER A 122 -1.54 -31.53 19.27
C SER A 122 -1.31 -30.28 20.13
N ARG A 123 -0.20 -29.57 19.92
CA ARG A 123 0.18 -28.33 20.63
C ARG A 123 0.81 -27.32 19.66
N PRO A 124 0.73 -26.00 19.94
CA PRO A 124 1.30 -25.00 19.05
C PRO A 124 2.77 -25.28 18.68
N LEU A 125 3.06 -25.38 17.39
CA LEU A 125 4.40 -25.62 16.82
C LEU A 125 4.89 -24.35 16.11
N ARG A 126 6.01 -23.78 16.56
CA ARG A 126 6.59 -22.53 16.05
C ARG A 126 7.75 -22.82 15.11
N ILE A 127 7.57 -22.57 13.82
CA ILE A 127 8.55 -22.80 12.77
C ILE A 127 9.06 -21.45 12.26
N LEU A 128 10.36 -21.18 12.40
CA LEU A 128 10.97 -19.97 11.84
C LEU A 128 11.56 -20.29 10.47
N HIS A 129 10.96 -19.72 9.43
CA HIS A 129 11.42 -19.80 8.05
C HIS A 129 12.35 -18.63 7.73
N ILE A 130 13.60 -18.95 7.44
CA ILE A 130 14.66 -18.04 6.99
C ILE A 130 15.16 -18.47 5.61
N THR A 131 15.71 -17.54 4.84
CA THR A 131 16.26 -17.82 3.50
C THR A 131 17.07 -16.63 3.03
N ASP A 132 17.83 -16.83 1.96
CA ASP A 132 18.48 -15.77 1.17
C ASP A 132 19.22 -14.80 2.10
N ILE A 133 20.01 -15.35 3.05
CA ILE A 133 20.86 -14.54 3.93
C ILE A 133 21.83 -13.74 3.07
N GLN A 134 22.36 -14.36 2.00
CA GLN A 134 23.22 -13.76 0.98
C GLN A 134 24.15 -12.68 1.54
N SER A 135 24.84 -13.06 2.61
CA SER A 135 25.69 -12.13 3.32
C SER A 135 26.87 -11.79 2.42
N ALA A 136 27.03 -10.49 2.11
CA ALA A 136 28.22 -9.98 1.42
C ALA A 136 29.49 -10.08 2.28
N GLY A 137 29.32 -10.20 3.59
CA GLY A 137 30.36 -10.39 4.61
C GLY A 137 29.71 -10.31 5.99
N VAL A 138 30.06 -11.22 6.90
CA VAL A 138 29.37 -11.43 8.18
C VAL A 138 29.65 -10.26 9.14
N GLY A 139 28.71 -9.32 9.18
CA GLY A 139 28.81 -8.06 9.88
C GLY A 139 27.85 -7.93 11.06
N SER A 140 27.59 -6.69 11.45
CA SER A 140 26.69 -6.35 12.55
C SER A 140 25.23 -6.66 12.22
N TYR A 141 24.85 -6.60 10.95
CA TYR A 141 23.49 -6.90 10.49
C TYR A 141 23.16 -8.38 10.67
N GLU A 142 24.01 -9.28 10.18
CA GLU A 142 23.84 -10.73 10.30
C GLU A 142 23.83 -11.13 11.78
N ARG A 143 24.74 -10.58 12.59
CA ARG A 143 24.76 -10.80 14.04
C ARG A 143 23.44 -10.40 14.72
N LYS A 144 22.86 -9.25 14.33
CA LYS A 144 21.54 -8.80 14.82
C LYS A 144 20.40 -9.69 14.32
N ALA A 145 20.45 -10.13 13.06
CA ALA A 145 19.46 -11.04 12.51
C ALA A 145 19.42 -12.37 13.28
N PHE A 146 20.57 -12.99 13.52
CA PHE A 146 20.67 -14.22 14.32
C PHE A 146 20.29 -13.99 15.79
N ALA A 147 20.61 -12.85 16.38
CA ALA A 147 20.12 -12.49 17.71
C ALA A 147 18.59 -12.45 17.76
N ARG A 148 17.97 -11.84 16.73
CA ARG A 148 16.52 -11.78 16.61
C ARG A 148 15.90 -13.17 16.45
N MET A 149 16.52 -14.08 15.70
CA MET A 149 16.06 -15.48 15.57
C MET A 149 15.98 -16.17 16.94
N ARG A 150 16.97 -15.96 17.82
CA ARG A 150 16.99 -16.52 19.18
C ARG A 150 15.90 -15.93 20.07
N GLU A 151 15.66 -14.61 19.97
CA GLU A 151 14.59 -13.93 20.73
C GLU A 151 13.19 -14.46 20.39
N LEU A 152 12.97 -14.92 19.15
CA LEU A 152 11.69 -15.46 18.71
C LEU A 152 11.37 -16.84 19.30
N LYS A 153 12.35 -17.51 19.94
CA LYS A 153 12.19 -18.85 20.56
C LYS A 153 11.41 -19.83 19.66
N PRO A 154 11.87 -20.10 18.43
CA PRO A 154 11.21 -21.08 17.57
C PRO A 154 11.51 -22.51 18.04
N ASP A 155 10.60 -23.42 17.70
CA ASP A 155 10.75 -24.85 17.95
C ASP A 155 11.61 -25.51 16.88
N LEU A 156 11.46 -25.05 15.65
CA LEU A 156 12.16 -25.52 14.46
C LEU A 156 12.61 -24.29 13.65
N ILE A 157 13.84 -24.30 13.14
CA ILE A 157 14.30 -23.29 12.19
C ILE A 157 14.56 -23.98 10.85
N VAL A 158 14.07 -23.39 9.78
CA VAL A 158 14.26 -23.90 8.41
C VAL A 158 14.87 -22.83 7.51
N HIS A 159 15.89 -23.21 6.75
CA HIS A 159 16.66 -22.34 5.85
C HIS A 159 16.55 -22.80 4.40
N THR A 160 15.84 -22.05 3.54
CA THR A 160 15.60 -22.47 2.15
C THR A 160 16.67 -22.00 1.16
N GLY A 161 17.93 -21.95 1.58
CA GLY A 161 19.09 -21.71 0.71
C GLY A 161 19.59 -20.27 0.66
N ASP A 162 20.73 -20.10 -0.02
CA ASP A 162 21.42 -18.83 -0.29
C ASP A 162 22.05 -18.15 0.94
N LEU A 163 23.20 -18.67 1.35
CA LEU A 163 23.92 -18.25 2.56
C LEU A 163 24.85 -17.05 2.33
N LEU A 164 25.81 -17.19 1.41
CA LEU A 164 26.91 -16.26 1.21
C LEU A 164 26.96 -15.79 -0.23
N GLN A 165 27.05 -14.47 -0.41
CA GLN A 165 27.26 -13.86 -1.72
C GLN A 165 28.25 -12.71 -1.61
N LEU A 166 29.51 -13.08 -1.51
CA LEU A 166 30.56 -12.23 -0.98
C LEU A 166 30.93 -11.07 -1.91
N LEU A 167 31.22 -9.92 -1.31
CA LEU A 167 31.80 -8.76 -1.99
C LEU A 167 33.21 -8.51 -1.47
N PRO A 168 34.19 -8.21 -2.34
CA PRO A 168 35.55 -7.88 -1.90
C PRO A 168 35.57 -6.78 -0.82
N PRO A 169 36.40 -6.91 0.22
CA PRO A 169 37.48 -7.88 0.37
C PRO A 169 37.09 -9.24 0.98
N ALA A 170 35.81 -9.53 1.23
CA ALA A 170 35.37 -10.77 1.86
C ALA A 170 35.59 -12.00 0.96
N THR A 171 36.03 -13.11 1.56
CA THR A 171 36.27 -14.41 0.89
C THR A 171 35.58 -15.56 1.62
N PHE A 172 35.29 -16.67 0.92
CA PHE A 172 34.62 -17.82 1.53
C PHE A 172 35.41 -18.37 2.72
N GLU A 173 36.72 -18.44 2.59
CA GLU A 173 37.64 -18.83 3.68
C GLU A 173 37.46 -17.95 4.93
N SER A 174 37.31 -16.64 4.76
CA SER A 174 37.16 -15.70 5.88
C SER A 174 35.75 -15.67 6.49
N GLU A 175 34.71 -15.92 5.68
CA GLU A 175 33.32 -15.69 6.09
C GLU A 175 32.56 -16.98 6.44
N LEU A 176 32.92 -18.12 5.85
CA LEU A 176 32.26 -19.41 6.12
C LEU A 176 32.38 -19.83 7.61
N PRO A 177 33.54 -19.69 8.28
CA PRO A 177 33.62 -19.98 9.71
C PRO A 177 32.74 -19.07 10.56
N LYS A 178 32.56 -17.80 10.15
CA LYS A 178 31.76 -16.81 10.87
C LYS A 178 30.26 -17.12 10.76
N ILE A 179 29.78 -17.47 9.56
CA ILE A 179 28.37 -17.85 9.38
C ILE A 179 28.08 -19.18 10.10
N ALA A 180 29.00 -20.16 10.04
CA ALA A 180 28.89 -21.40 10.81
C ALA A 180 28.82 -21.13 12.33
N ALA A 181 29.64 -20.20 12.84
CA ALA A 181 29.59 -19.80 14.24
C ALA A 181 28.24 -19.15 14.62
N LEU A 182 27.62 -18.39 13.72
CA LEU A 182 26.28 -17.84 13.93
C LEU A 182 25.22 -18.94 14.00
N PHE A 183 25.25 -19.92 13.10
CA PHE A 183 24.34 -21.08 13.15
C PHE A 183 24.50 -21.90 14.44
N ARG A 184 25.73 -22.08 14.94
CA ARG A 184 25.96 -22.76 16.24
C ARG A 184 25.26 -22.10 17.42
N THR A 185 24.93 -20.81 17.32
CA THR A 185 24.18 -20.11 18.38
C THR A 185 22.68 -20.41 18.36
N LEU A 186 22.16 -21.03 17.30
CA LEU A 186 20.77 -21.39 17.15
C LEU A 186 20.56 -22.80 17.72
N THR A 187 19.86 -22.89 18.84
CA THR A 187 19.57 -24.17 19.52
C THR A 187 18.06 -24.39 19.71
N PRO A 188 17.24 -24.34 18.63
CA PRO A 188 15.81 -24.66 18.72
C PRO A 188 15.62 -26.14 19.08
N ARG A 189 14.52 -26.47 19.77
CA ARG A 189 14.30 -27.82 20.34
C ARG A 189 14.27 -28.93 19.29
N LEU A 190 13.79 -28.64 18.08
CA LEU A 190 13.71 -29.59 16.96
C LEU A 190 14.89 -29.48 15.99
N GLY A 191 15.80 -28.52 16.17
CA GLY A 191 16.97 -28.35 15.31
C GLY A 191 16.81 -27.34 14.17
N VAL A 192 17.87 -27.22 13.38
CA VAL A 192 17.96 -26.30 12.23
C VAL A 192 18.19 -27.13 10.97
N TYR A 193 17.31 -26.98 9.99
CA TYR A 193 17.38 -27.72 8.72
C TYR A 193 17.34 -26.77 7.53
N GLY A 194 17.85 -27.18 6.38
CA GLY A 194 17.78 -26.35 5.19
C GLY A 194 18.12 -27.05 3.90
N VAL A 195 18.02 -26.31 2.79
CA VAL A 195 18.41 -26.78 1.45
C VAL A 195 19.42 -25.82 0.83
N ILE A 196 20.08 -26.27 -0.23
CA ILE A 196 21.07 -25.50 -0.99
C ILE A 196 20.38 -24.59 -2.00
N GLY A 197 20.83 -23.33 -2.08
CA GLY A 197 20.36 -22.33 -3.02
C GLY A 197 21.26 -22.12 -4.26
N ASP A 198 20.96 -21.10 -5.05
CA ASP A 198 21.67 -20.73 -6.27
C ASP A 198 23.11 -20.25 -6.06
N VAL A 199 23.38 -19.54 -4.97
CA VAL A 199 24.71 -18.97 -4.70
C VAL A 199 25.54 -19.81 -3.74
N ASP A 200 24.98 -20.91 -3.23
CA ASP A 200 25.65 -21.82 -2.32
C ASP A 200 26.68 -22.69 -3.07
N ARG A 201 27.93 -22.20 -3.10
CA ARG A 201 29.04 -22.85 -3.80
C ARG A 201 29.65 -24.00 -2.98
N ILE A 202 29.13 -25.22 -3.20
CA ILE A 202 29.65 -26.46 -2.60
C ILE A 202 31.15 -26.63 -2.90
N THR A 203 31.59 -26.34 -4.12
CA THR A 203 33.00 -26.42 -4.53
C THR A 203 33.92 -25.44 -3.80
N GLU A 204 33.36 -24.40 -3.17
CA GLU A 204 34.10 -23.40 -2.39
C GLU A 204 33.98 -23.66 -0.87
N GLY A 205 33.53 -24.87 -0.48
CA GLY A 205 33.63 -25.38 0.88
C GLY A 205 32.33 -25.35 1.70
N ILE A 206 31.19 -24.96 1.13
CA ILE A 206 29.89 -25.13 1.81
C ILE A 206 29.64 -26.63 1.99
N PRO A 207 29.51 -27.12 3.24
CA PRO A 207 29.33 -28.54 3.52
C PRO A 207 27.95 -28.99 3.06
N THR A 208 27.87 -30.21 2.52
CA THR A 208 26.64 -30.80 2.02
C THR A 208 25.80 -31.48 3.11
N GLN A 209 26.30 -31.57 4.34
CA GLN A 209 25.65 -32.30 5.44
C GLN A 209 25.31 -31.40 6.63
N ASP A 210 26.31 -30.71 7.22
CA ASP A 210 26.10 -29.84 8.39
C ASP A 210 26.98 -28.58 8.31
N LEU A 211 26.35 -27.41 8.50
CA LEU A 211 27.04 -26.13 8.66
C LEU A 211 26.78 -25.54 10.04
N GLY A 212 27.53 -26.01 11.04
CA GLY A 212 27.45 -25.45 12.39
C GLY A 212 26.08 -25.69 13.04
N GLY A 213 25.48 -26.86 12.81
CA GLY A 213 24.15 -27.23 13.29
C GLY A 213 23.02 -27.02 12.29
N LEU A 214 23.25 -26.33 11.17
CA LEU A 214 22.34 -26.33 10.02
C LEU A 214 22.51 -27.63 9.24
N LYS A 215 21.57 -28.56 9.39
CA LYS A 215 21.53 -29.82 8.64
C LYS A 215 20.97 -29.59 7.24
N ILE A 216 21.73 -29.97 6.21
CA ILE A 216 21.32 -29.81 4.82
C ILE A 216 20.55 -31.04 4.37
N LEU A 217 19.37 -30.82 3.80
CA LEU A 217 18.42 -31.84 3.38
C LEU A 217 18.20 -31.86 1.85
N SER A 218 19.16 -31.41 1.04
CA SER A 218 18.95 -31.41 -0.42
C SER A 218 18.96 -32.85 -0.95
N ASP A 219 17.81 -33.32 -1.43
CA ASP A 219 17.55 -34.71 -1.81
C ASP A 219 17.54 -35.69 -0.60
N GLU A 220 17.22 -35.18 0.59
CA GLU A 220 17.19 -35.94 1.86
C GLU A 220 15.95 -35.59 2.71
N GLU A 221 15.72 -36.34 3.78
CA GLU A 221 14.65 -36.08 4.73
C GLU A 221 15.10 -36.14 6.20
N ALA A 222 14.31 -35.51 7.06
CA ALA A 222 14.43 -35.64 8.49
C ALA A 222 13.06 -35.79 9.14
N VAL A 223 13.00 -36.60 10.19
CA VAL A 223 11.81 -36.78 11.02
C VAL A 223 12.15 -36.32 12.43
N VAL A 224 11.31 -35.44 12.97
CA VAL A 224 11.42 -34.97 14.35
C VAL A 224 10.08 -35.14 15.05
N GLU A 225 10.11 -35.44 16.34
CA GLU A 225 8.91 -35.62 17.14
C GLU A 225 8.81 -34.52 18.19
N CYS A 226 7.61 -33.97 18.36
CA CYS A 226 7.36 -32.90 19.29
C CYS A 226 5.95 -32.98 19.87
N ASP A 227 5.83 -33.11 21.18
CA ASP A 227 4.52 -33.13 21.86
C ASP A 227 3.53 -34.18 21.29
N GLY A 228 4.04 -35.32 20.81
CA GLY A 228 3.24 -36.38 20.17
C GLY A 228 2.87 -36.12 18.70
N THR A 229 3.37 -35.02 18.12
CA THR A 229 3.27 -34.73 16.68
C THR A 229 4.56 -35.16 15.99
N ARG A 230 4.44 -35.99 14.95
CA ARG A 230 5.55 -36.35 14.08
C ARG A 230 5.63 -35.35 12.92
N VAL A 231 6.75 -34.63 12.84
CA VAL A 231 7.01 -33.61 11.81
C VAL A 231 8.04 -34.17 10.84
N ARG A 232 7.65 -34.31 9.58
CA ARG A 232 8.52 -34.78 8.50
C ARG A 232 8.97 -33.58 7.68
N ILE A 233 10.28 -33.43 7.50
CA ILE A 233 10.92 -32.33 6.81
C ILE A 233 11.62 -32.91 5.59
N LEU A 234 11.11 -32.57 4.41
CA LEU A 234 11.62 -33.05 3.13
C LEU A 234 12.37 -31.88 2.46
N GLY A 235 13.57 -32.11 1.96
CA GLY A 235 14.28 -31.11 1.19
C GLY A 235 14.55 -31.58 -0.23
N ILE A 236 14.21 -30.75 -1.21
CA ILE A 236 14.51 -31.03 -2.63
C ILE A 236 15.75 -30.26 -3.06
N SER A 237 16.52 -30.84 -3.98
CA SER A 237 17.65 -30.14 -4.58
C SER A 237 17.25 -28.86 -5.29
N ARG A 238 18.25 -27.99 -5.48
CA ARG A 238 18.16 -26.76 -6.26
C ARG A 238 17.52 -26.98 -7.64
N GLN A 239 17.96 -28.01 -8.36
CA GLN A 239 17.44 -28.34 -9.69
C GLN A 239 15.97 -28.74 -9.68
N ALA A 240 15.55 -29.56 -8.69
CA ALA A 240 14.16 -29.94 -8.51
C ALA A 240 13.28 -28.74 -8.13
N SER A 241 13.80 -27.82 -7.32
CA SER A 241 13.06 -26.64 -6.87
C SER A 241 12.70 -25.66 -7.99
N GLY A 242 13.51 -25.58 -9.06
CA GLY A 242 13.34 -24.68 -10.20
C GLY A 242 12.36 -25.13 -11.28
N GLY A 243 11.47 -26.09 -11.00
CA GLY A 243 10.34 -26.42 -11.89
C GLY A 243 10.66 -27.25 -13.14
N ASN A 244 11.89 -27.81 -13.26
CA ASN A 244 12.18 -28.72 -14.37
C ASN A 244 11.35 -30.01 -14.22
N ALA A 245 10.61 -30.41 -15.26
CA ALA A 245 9.62 -31.50 -15.24
C ALA A 245 10.18 -32.83 -14.71
N ASN A 246 11.48 -33.09 -14.85
CA ASN A 246 12.13 -34.28 -14.34
C ASN A 246 12.44 -34.23 -12.83
N GLY A 247 12.64 -33.05 -12.23
CA GLY A 247 13.02 -32.94 -10.82
C GLY A 247 11.85 -33.00 -9.84
N THR A 248 10.61 -32.80 -10.32
CA THR A 248 9.39 -32.87 -9.50
C THR A 248 8.58 -34.14 -9.71
N ALA A 249 8.81 -34.89 -10.79
CA ALA A 249 8.17 -36.17 -11.04
C ALA A 249 8.48 -37.20 -9.94
N ASP A 250 9.67 -37.14 -9.35
CA ASP A 250 10.11 -38.04 -8.28
C ASP A 250 9.60 -37.68 -6.89
N ILE A 251 9.02 -36.48 -6.70
CA ILE A 251 8.46 -36.03 -5.42
C ILE A 251 7.39 -37.02 -4.93
N LYS A 252 6.57 -37.59 -5.84
CA LYS A 252 5.55 -38.60 -5.47
C LYS A 252 6.16 -39.87 -4.87
N ASN A 253 7.34 -40.29 -5.31
CA ASN A 253 7.99 -41.50 -4.82
C ASN A 253 8.42 -41.36 -3.35
N TRP A 254 8.70 -40.14 -2.91
CA TRP A 254 9.08 -39.83 -1.53
C TRP A 254 7.90 -39.93 -0.54
N PHE A 255 6.66 -39.86 -1.02
CA PHE A 255 5.48 -39.96 -0.16
C PHE A 255 4.95 -41.38 0.02
N THR A 256 5.61 -42.38 -0.56
CA THR A 256 5.23 -43.80 -0.38
C THR A 256 5.27 -44.24 1.08
N GLU A 257 6.15 -43.64 1.90
CA GLU A 257 6.30 -43.95 3.32
C GLU A 257 5.61 -42.92 4.25
N THR A 258 4.80 -41.99 3.74
CA THR A 258 4.18 -40.93 4.56
C THR A 258 2.95 -41.44 5.29
N GLN A 259 2.92 -41.26 6.62
CA GLN A 259 1.74 -41.58 7.41
C GLN A 259 0.72 -40.44 7.34
N PRO A 260 -0.59 -40.70 7.28
CA PRO A 260 -1.61 -39.65 7.23
C PRO A 260 -1.56 -38.66 8.41
N SER A 261 -1.05 -39.10 9.56
CA SER A 261 -0.87 -38.29 10.77
C SER A 261 0.36 -37.38 10.76
N ASP A 262 1.32 -37.61 9.85
CA ASP A 262 2.55 -36.81 9.81
C ASP A 262 2.26 -35.40 9.31
N PHE A 263 2.78 -34.39 10.03
CA PHE A 263 2.80 -33.02 9.53
C PHE A 263 4.01 -32.82 8.62
N THR A 264 3.77 -32.71 7.32
CA THR A 264 4.83 -32.76 6.32
C THR A 264 5.16 -31.38 5.77
N ILE A 265 6.44 -31.01 5.90
CA ILE A 265 7.02 -29.75 5.43
C ILE A 265 7.94 -30.05 4.24
N LEU A 266 7.74 -29.36 3.12
CA LEU A 266 8.63 -29.43 1.96
C LEU A 266 9.45 -28.14 1.84
N LEU A 267 10.77 -28.29 1.78
CA LEU A 267 11.74 -27.21 1.60
C LEU A 267 12.29 -27.26 0.18
N GLY A 268 12.23 -26.13 -0.54
CA GLY A 268 12.92 -25.95 -1.82
C GLY A 268 13.39 -24.51 -1.95
N HIS A 269 14.50 -24.27 -2.65
CA HIS A 269 15.03 -22.93 -2.78
C HIS A 269 14.14 -22.02 -3.64
N SER A 270 13.93 -22.40 -4.91
CA SER A 270 12.95 -21.72 -5.77
C SER A 270 11.53 -22.18 -5.45
N PRO A 271 10.51 -21.30 -5.49
CA PRO A 271 9.12 -21.72 -5.29
C PRO A 271 8.49 -22.44 -6.50
N ASP A 272 9.19 -22.57 -7.63
CA ASP A 272 8.62 -23.06 -8.90
C ASP A 272 8.06 -24.48 -8.80
N TYR A 273 8.65 -25.33 -7.95
CA TYR A 273 8.17 -26.69 -7.71
C TYR A 273 6.69 -26.76 -7.31
N ILE A 274 6.12 -25.70 -6.72
CA ILE A 274 4.71 -25.67 -6.31
C ILE A 274 3.76 -25.86 -7.51
N MET A 275 4.20 -25.49 -8.71
CA MET A 275 3.41 -25.62 -9.93
C MET A 275 3.21 -27.09 -10.33
N SER A 276 4.10 -27.97 -9.89
CA SER A 276 4.06 -29.42 -10.14
C SER A 276 3.42 -30.21 -8.99
N ILE A 277 3.18 -29.57 -7.84
CA ILE A 277 2.57 -30.22 -6.66
C ILE A 277 1.06 -30.31 -6.84
N GLN A 278 0.58 -31.54 -7.05
CA GLN A 278 -0.83 -31.88 -7.10
C GLN A 278 -1.05 -33.23 -6.39
N ASP A 279 -2.07 -33.30 -5.54
CA ASP A 279 -2.54 -34.52 -4.89
C ASP A 279 -1.46 -35.29 -4.09
N VAL A 280 -0.52 -34.58 -3.46
CA VAL A 280 0.47 -35.14 -2.53
C VAL A 280 0.22 -34.67 -1.10
N PRO A 281 0.47 -35.50 -0.08
CA PRO A 281 0.14 -35.21 1.33
C PRO A 281 1.15 -34.26 1.99
N ILE A 282 1.30 -33.05 1.43
CA ILE A 282 2.17 -31.98 1.95
C ILE A 282 1.32 -30.92 2.64
N ASP A 283 1.65 -30.59 3.89
CA ASP A 283 0.91 -29.59 4.66
C ASP A 283 1.48 -28.17 4.46
N LEU A 284 2.79 -28.05 4.27
CA LEU A 284 3.49 -26.76 4.19
C LEU A 284 4.70 -26.79 3.25
N CYS A 285 4.67 -26.00 2.19
CA CYS A 285 5.78 -25.72 1.29
C CYS A 285 6.46 -24.40 1.66
N LEU A 286 7.79 -24.39 1.71
CA LEU A 286 8.60 -23.23 2.05
C LEU A 286 9.65 -22.99 0.97
N ALA A 287 9.83 -21.72 0.59
CA ALA A 287 10.80 -21.31 -0.42
C ALA A 287 11.30 -19.87 -0.28
N GLY A 288 12.42 -19.56 -0.92
CA GLY A 288 13.05 -18.25 -0.99
C GLY A 288 13.23 -17.78 -2.42
N HIS A 289 14.49 -17.51 -2.80
CA HIS A 289 14.99 -17.24 -4.16
C HIS A 289 14.56 -15.89 -4.76
N THR A 290 13.28 -15.56 -4.64
CA THR A 290 12.67 -14.42 -5.33
C THR A 290 12.98 -13.07 -4.67
N HIS A 291 13.47 -13.04 -3.43
CA HIS A 291 13.66 -11.83 -2.60
C HIS A 291 12.43 -10.92 -2.47
N GLY A 292 11.22 -11.43 -2.72
CA GLY A 292 10.03 -10.57 -2.86
C GLY A 292 10.05 -9.64 -4.08
N GLY A 293 11.00 -9.86 -4.97
CA GLY A 293 11.40 -9.06 -6.11
C GLY A 293 12.36 -7.92 -5.79
N GLN A 294 12.75 -7.74 -4.51
CA GLN A 294 13.72 -6.76 -3.98
C GLN A 294 13.37 -5.27 -4.21
N ILE A 295 12.95 -4.89 -5.41
CA ILE A 295 12.45 -3.58 -5.80
C ILE A 295 11.01 -3.73 -6.27
N ARG A 296 10.08 -3.21 -5.47
CA ARG A 296 8.64 -3.23 -5.78
C ARG A 296 8.18 -1.83 -6.11
N ILE A 297 7.61 -1.67 -7.29
CA ILE A 297 6.97 -0.42 -7.68
C ILE A 297 5.56 -0.39 -7.06
N PRO A 298 5.17 0.68 -6.34
CA PRO A 298 3.82 0.80 -5.80
C PRO A 298 2.77 0.52 -6.89
N PHE A 299 1.73 -0.25 -6.53
CA PHE A 299 0.61 -0.66 -7.41
C PHE A 299 0.95 -1.62 -8.56
N VAL A 300 2.22 -1.73 -8.99
CA VAL A 300 2.66 -2.64 -10.06
C VAL A 300 3.21 -3.95 -9.49
N GLY A 301 3.87 -3.90 -8.33
CA GLY A 301 4.52 -5.05 -7.71
C GLY A 301 5.98 -5.21 -8.11
N PRO A 302 6.54 -6.43 -8.03
CA PRO A 302 7.95 -6.66 -8.35
C PRO A 302 8.18 -6.58 -9.86
N LEU A 303 9.29 -5.97 -10.26
CA LEU A 303 9.69 -5.90 -11.67
C LEU A 303 10.34 -7.21 -12.12
N VAL A 304 11.11 -7.84 -11.23
CA VAL A 304 11.90 -9.04 -11.49
C VAL A 304 11.73 -9.98 -10.30
N THR A 305 11.51 -11.26 -10.58
CA THR A 305 11.36 -12.32 -9.55
C THR A 305 12.24 -13.54 -9.81
N LEU A 306 12.77 -13.68 -11.04
CA LEU A 306 13.61 -14.82 -11.48
C LEU A 306 12.99 -16.20 -11.21
N SER A 307 11.68 -16.29 -11.32
CA SER A 307 10.89 -17.49 -11.01
C SER A 307 9.65 -17.50 -11.90
N ASP A 308 9.19 -18.70 -12.22
CA ASP A 308 8.04 -18.97 -13.10
C ASP A 308 6.70 -18.85 -12.37
N VAL A 309 6.71 -18.86 -11.02
CA VAL A 309 5.49 -18.57 -10.26
C VAL A 309 4.98 -17.16 -10.58
N PRO A 310 3.66 -16.93 -10.54
CA PRO A 310 3.10 -15.59 -10.72
C PRO A 310 3.79 -14.56 -9.83
N ARG A 311 4.07 -13.36 -10.35
CA ARG A 311 4.77 -12.28 -9.58
C ARG A 311 4.11 -11.92 -8.25
N ALA A 312 2.81 -12.15 -8.11
CA ALA A 312 2.08 -11.96 -6.86
C ALA A 312 2.48 -12.98 -5.76
N TRP A 313 3.13 -14.08 -6.16
CA TRP A 313 3.56 -15.20 -5.32
C TRP A 313 5.01 -15.10 -4.86
N ALA A 314 5.79 -14.17 -5.41
CA ALA A 314 7.18 -13.90 -5.03
C ALA A 314 7.38 -13.52 -3.55
N ARG A 315 6.32 -13.32 -2.77
CA ARG A 315 6.44 -13.10 -1.33
C ARG A 315 5.16 -13.50 -0.63
N GLY A 316 5.29 -14.04 0.56
CA GLY A 316 4.23 -14.21 1.53
C GLY A 316 3.58 -15.59 1.49
N PHE A 317 2.57 -15.71 2.36
CA PHE A 317 1.86 -16.94 2.65
C PHE A 317 0.59 -17.02 1.82
N ARG A 318 0.30 -18.20 1.26
CA ARG A 318 -0.88 -18.46 0.43
C ARG A 318 -1.21 -19.94 0.39
N GLU A 319 -2.39 -20.26 -0.12
CA GLU A 319 -2.80 -21.63 -0.44
C GLU A 319 -2.79 -21.83 -1.95
N VAL A 320 -2.21 -22.94 -2.41
CA VAL A 320 -2.11 -23.37 -3.80
C VAL A 320 -2.49 -24.84 -3.84
N ASN A 321 -3.56 -25.19 -4.56
CA ASN A 321 -4.03 -26.58 -4.71
C ASN A 321 -4.20 -27.34 -3.38
N ARG A 322 -4.72 -26.67 -2.33
CA ARG A 322 -4.88 -27.16 -0.94
C ARG A 322 -3.58 -27.32 -0.13
N THR A 323 -2.43 -27.02 -0.74
CA THR A 323 -1.14 -26.96 -0.06
C THR A 323 -0.82 -25.52 0.32
N ARG A 324 -0.25 -25.31 1.49
CA ARG A 324 0.15 -23.98 1.94
C ARG A 324 1.57 -23.68 1.45
N LEU A 325 1.78 -22.52 0.83
CA LEU A 325 3.09 -22.05 0.39
C LEU A 325 3.46 -20.77 1.13
N ASN A 326 4.68 -20.72 1.67
CA ASN A 326 5.30 -19.47 2.11
C ASN A 326 6.56 -19.19 1.29
N VAL A 327 6.55 -18.09 0.54
CA VAL A 327 7.75 -17.57 -0.14
C VAL A 327 8.30 -16.40 0.67
N SER A 328 9.50 -16.51 1.22
CA SER A 328 10.09 -15.43 2.01
C SER A 328 10.83 -14.43 1.11
N ALA A 329 10.79 -13.14 1.48
CA ALA A 329 11.56 -12.10 0.79
C ALA A 329 13.06 -12.13 1.13
N GLY A 330 13.51 -13.03 2.00
CA GLY A 330 14.91 -13.20 2.34
C GLY A 330 15.45 -12.20 3.35
N ILE A 331 16.54 -12.57 4.04
CA ILE A 331 17.18 -11.74 5.07
C ILE A 331 18.20 -10.76 4.45
N GLY A 332 18.82 -11.14 3.35
CA GLY A 332 19.88 -10.40 2.68
C GLY A 332 19.40 -9.56 1.51
N SER A 333 20.28 -9.29 0.55
CA SER A 333 19.95 -8.70 -0.75
C SER A 333 20.81 -9.35 -1.81
N GLU A 334 20.34 -9.34 -3.04
CA GLU A 334 21.07 -9.91 -4.18
C GLU A 334 22.22 -8.97 -4.59
N HIS A 335 23.43 -9.53 -4.68
CA HIS A 335 24.70 -8.83 -4.92
C HIS A 335 25.37 -9.17 -6.27
N LYS A 336 24.74 -10.02 -7.09
CA LYS A 336 25.18 -10.39 -8.44
C LYS A 336 25.49 -9.14 -9.25
N ASP A 337 26.49 -9.24 -10.12
CA ASP A 337 27.00 -8.11 -10.89
C ASP A 337 27.42 -6.90 -10.03
N ARG A 338 27.69 -7.04 -8.72
CA ARG A 338 28.02 -5.93 -7.80
C ARG A 338 26.91 -4.87 -7.70
N VAL A 339 25.65 -5.29 -7.71
CA VAL A 339 24.56 -4.39 -7.31
C VAL A 339 24.71 -4.12 -5.80
N PRO A 340 24.61 -2.85 -5.35
CA PRO A 340 24.55 -2.59 -3.91
C PRO A 340 23.30 -3.26 -3.32
N PRO A 341 23.23 -3.47 -1.99
CA PRO A 341 22.02 -4.00 -1.36
C PRO A 341 20.88 -3.00 -1.54
N ILE A 342 20.13 -3.07 -2.64
CA ILE A 342 19.05 -2.15 -2.95
C ILE A 342 17.75 -2.86 -2.62
N ARG A 343 16.94 -2.29 -1.73
CA ARG A 343 15.56 -2.72 -1.50
C ARG A 343 14.63 -1.51 -1.55
N LEU A 344 13.45 -1.69 -2.15
CA LEU A 344 12.42 -0.65 -2.20
C LEU A 344 11.03 -1.27 -2.06
N ALA A 345 10.29 -0.85 -1.04
CA ALA A 345 8.97 -1.37 -0.68
C ALA A 345 8.95 -2.91 -0.53
N CYS A 346 10.09 -3.49 -0.15
CA CYS A 346 10.33 -4.91 0.04
C CYS A 346 11.46 -5.11 1.06
N PRO A 347 11.23 -4.76 2.34
CA PRO A 347 12.24 -4.93 3.37
C PRO A 347 12.62 -6.42 3.49
N PRO A 348 13.85 -6.73 3.94
CA PRO A 348 14.20 -8.10 4.26
C PRO A 348 13.28 -8.67 5.33
N GLU A 349 13.03 -9.98 5.28
CA GLU A 349 12.12 -10.63 6.21
C GLU A 349 12.54 -12.05 6.61
N MET A 350 12.04 -12.46 7.77
CA MET A 350 11.91 -13.85 8.19
C MET A 350 10.45 -14.11 8.57
N THR A 351 9.97 -15.34 8.40
CA THR A 351 8.58 -15.69 8.73
C THR A 351 8.53 -16.64 9.93
N LEU A 352 7.86 -16.23 11.01
CA LEU A 352 7.51 -17.12 12.11
C LEU A 352 6.11 -17.69 11.85
N ILE A 353 6.06 -18.98 11.53
CA ILE A 353 4.84 -19.72 11.25
C ILE A 353 4.46 -20.51 12.50
N THR A 354 3.29 -20.26 13.05
CA THR A 354 2.75 -21.01 14.19
C THR A 354 1.66 -21.94 13.70
N ILE A 355 1.89 -23.26 13.82
CA ILE A 355 0.87 -24.27 13.57
C ILE A 355 0.09 -24.45 14.87
N VAL A 356 -1.20 -24.16 14.86
CA VAL A 356 -2.07 -24.35 16.02
C VAL A 356 -2.97 -25.58 15.82
N PRO A 357 -3.29 -26.32 16.90
CA PRO A 357 -4.23 -27.43 16.83
C PRO A 357 -5.59 -26.95 16.34
N LYS A 358 -6.17 -27.65 15.36
CA LYS A 358 -7.54 -27.40 14.94
C LYS A 358 -8.47 -28.08 15.94
N VAL A 359 -9.05 -27.31 16.86
CA VAL A 359 -10.05 -27.84 17.81
C VAL A 359 -11.34 -28.08 17.05
N ALA A 360 -11.77 -29.34 16.96
CA ALA A 360 -13.05 -29.70 16.35
C ALA A 360 -14.21 -29.21 17.23
N PHE A 361 -14.64 -27.97 17.02
CA PHE A 361 -15.91 -27.49 17.51
C PHE A 361 -17.02 -27.92 16.53
N VAL A 362 -17.95 -28.74 17.01
CA VAL A 362 -19.27 -28.87 16.39
C VAL A 362 -20.06 -27.63 16.77
N GLU A 363 -20.11 -26.60 15.92
CA GLU A 363 -21.37 -25.90 15.56
C GLU A 363 -21.22 -24.74 14.56
N LYS A 364 -22.32 -24.56 13.82
CA LYS A 364 -22.78 -23.42 13.00
C LYS A 364 -21.76 -22.34 12.61
N SER A 365 -21.52 -22.34 11.29
CA SER A 365 -21.09 -21.22 10.46
C SER A 365 -21.17 -19.85 11.13
N THR A 366 -20.02 -19.35 11.56
CA THR A 366 -19.77 -17.91 11.62
C THR A 366 -18.40 -17.69 10.99
N ARG A 367 -18.38 -17.11 9.78
CA ARG A 367 -17.14 -16.76 9.08
C ARG A 367 -16.37 -15.75 9.93
N LEU A 368 -15.24 -16.17 10.48
CA LEU A 368 -14.20 -15.26 10.96
C LEU A 368 -13.55 -14.60 9.74
N THR A 369 -14.05 -13.42 9.39
CA THR A 369 -13.37 -12.52 8.46
C THR A 369 -12.04 -12.10 9.06
N GLN A 370 -10.96 -12.45 8.35
CA GLN A 370 -9.62 -11.91 8.55
C GLN A 370 -9.68 -10.38 8.74
N MET A 371 -9.02 -9.88 9.78
CA MET A 371 -8.80 -8.45 9.94
C MET A 371 -7.96 -7.92 8.76
N PRO A 372 -8.45 -6.97 7.95
CA PRO A 372 -7.62 -6.28 6.99
C PRO A 372 -6.62 -5.39 7.73
N GLY A 373 -5.39 -5.29 7.23
CA GLY A 373 -4.40 -4.37 7.78
C GLY A 373 -4.95 -2.94 7.80
N ASN A 374 -5.13 -2.37 8.99
CA ASN A 374 -5.68 -1.04 9.22
C ASN A 374 -4.66 0.05 8.86
N GLY A 375 -4.34 0.18 7.58
CA GLY A 375 -3.47 1.23 7.06
C GLY A 375 -4.05 1.87 5.81
N ILE A 376 -3.85 3.18 5.66
CA ILE A 376 -4.21 3.96 4.46
C ILE A 376 -3.79 3.24 3.17
N VAL A 377 -2.60 2.62 3.16
CA VAL A 377 -2.06 1.90 2.00
C VAL A 377 -2.89 0.65 1.66
N ALA A 378 -3.32 -0.13 2.65
CA ALA A 378 -4.13 -1.32 2.44
C ALA A 378 -5.52 -0.97 1.90
N PHE A 379 -6.11 0.14 2.38
CA PHE A 379 -7.37 0.66 1.86
C PHE A 379 -7.26 1.00 0.37
N PHE A 380 -6.23 1.75 -0.03
CA PHE A 380 -6.05 2.13 -1.43
C PHE A 380 -5.72 0.94 -2.34
N VAL A 381 -4.97 -0.06 -1.85
CA VAL A 381 -4.71 -1.30 -2.61
C VAL A 381 -5.99 -2.11 -2.79
N LYS A 382 -6.82 -2.26 -1.74
CA LYS A 382 -8.09 -3.00 -1.80
C LYS A 382 -9.14 -2.30 -2.65
N ASN A 383 -9.16 -0.96 -2.63
CA ASN A 383 -10.16 -0.15 -3.31
C ASN A 383 -9.65 0.52 -4.59
N LEU A 384 -8.54 0.04 -5.14
CA LEU A 384 -8.11 0.48 -6.46
C LEU A 384 -9.09 -0.10 -7.50
N PRO A 385 -9.78 0.74 -8.31
CA PRO A 385 -10.71 0.24 -9.30
C PRO A 385 -9.93 -0.59 -10.35
N PRO A 386 -10.47 -1.71 -10.83
CA PRO A 386 -9.81 -2.49 -11.86
C PRO A 386 -9.68 -1.67 -13.15
N TRP A 387 -8.65 -1.94 -13.95
CA TRP A 387 -8.37 -1.17 -15.18
C TRP A 387 -9.57 -1.02 -16.11
N LYS A 388 -10.38 -2.08 -16.26
CA LYS A 388 -11.64 -2.03 -17.03
C LYS A 388 -12.61 -0.98 -16.49
N ALA A 389 -12.78 -0.90 -15.17
CA ALA A 389 -13.64 0.10 -14.54
C ALA A 389 -13.09 1.52 -14.71
N ILE A 390 -11.76 1.71 -14.68
CA ILE A 390 -11.15 3.02 -14.93
C ILE A 390 -11.41 3.48 -16.37
N ILE A 391 -11.17 2.61 -17.35
CA ILE A 391 -11.31 2.94 -18.78
C ILE A 391 -12.77 3.23 -19.14
N MET A 392 -13.71 2.43 -18.62
CA MET A 392 -15.13 2.59 -18.92
C MET A 392 -15.80 3.66 -18.04
N GLY A 393 -15.58 3.58 -16.73
CA GLY A 393 -16.25 4.43 -15.74
C GLY A 393 -15.61 5.82 -15.57
N GLY A 394 -14.32 5.98 -15.88
CA GLY A 394 -13.62 7.26 -15.78
C GLY A 394 -14.27 8.36 -16.63
N PRO A 395 -14.40 8.17 -17.96
CA PRO A 395 -15.06 9.13 -18.83
C PRO A 395 -16.51 9.43 -18.42
N ILE A 396 -17.27 8.40 -18.02
CA ILE A 396 -18.66 8.55 -17.55
C ILE A 396 -18.71 9.40 -16.29
N GLY A 397 -17.82 9.15 -15.32
CA GLY A 397 -17.73 9.93 -14.09
C GLY A 397 -17.39 11.40 -14.33
N ILE A 398 -16.46 11.68 -15.26
CA ILE A 398 -16.14 13.05 -15.68
C ILE A 398 -17.36 13.72 -16.31
N LEU A 399 -18.02 13.05 -17.27
CA LEU A 399 -19.18 13.59 -17.97
C LEU A 399 -20.34 13.89 -17.00
N TRP A 400 -20.60 13.00 -16.05
CA TRP A 400 -21.66 13.18 -15.06
C TRP A 400 -21.35 14.31 -14.09
N ALA A 401 -20.14 14.34 -13.51
CA ALA A 401 -19.73 15.41 -12.60
C ALA A 401 -19.71 16.78 -13.30
N TYR A 402 -19.22 16.82 -14.55
CA TYR A 402 -19.28 18.01 -15.39
C TYR A 402 -20.72 18.42 -15.67
N GLY A 403 -21.60 17.49 -16.04
CA GLY A 403 -23.02 17.73 -16.30
C GLY A 403 -23.74 18.31 -15.08
N CYS A 404 -23.52 17.75 -13.89
CA CYS A 404 -24.07 18.27 -12.63
C CYS A 404 -23.62 19.70 -12.35
N LEU A 405 -22.32 19.98 -12.51
CA LEU A 405 -21.77 21.31 -12.27
C LEU A 405 -22.21 22.33 -13.34
N TYR A 406 -22.29 21.90 -14.60
CA TYR A 406 -22.81 22.68 -15.71
C TYR A 406 -24.27 23.04 -15.48
N PHE A 407 -25.09 22.07 -15.06
CA PHE A 407 -26.49 22.30 -14.70
C PHE A 407 -26.63 23.35 -13.59
N ALA A 408 -25.86 23.23 -12.51
CA ALA A 408 -25.82 24.23 -11.43
C ALA A 408 -25.40 25.62 -11.95
N GLY A 409 -24.40 25.68 -12.85
CA GLY A 409 -23.99 26.93 -13.50
C GLY A 409 -25.07 27.54 -14.40
N CYS A 410 -25.79 26.72 -15.16
CA CYS A 410 -26.95 27.16 -15.96
C CYS A 410 -28.05 27.72 -15.07
N MET A 411 -28.33 27.11 -13.92
CA MET A 411 -29.28 27.63 -12.94
C MET A 411 -28.84 29.00 -12.40
N LYS A 412 -27.55 29.19 -12.13
CA LYS A 412 -27.01 30.52 -11.75
C LYS A 412 -27.23 31.55 -12.86
N ARG A 413 -26.82 31.24 -14.08
CA ARG A 413 -26.80 32.23 -15.19
C ARG A 413 -28.19 32.51 -15.77
N ARG A 414 -29.00 31.48 -15.99
CA ARG A 414 -30.31 31.60 -16.65
C ARG A 414 -31.45 31.92 -15.67
N LYS A 415 -31.45 31.29 -14.49
CA LYS A 415 -32.48 31.53 -13.45
C LYS A 415 -32.05 32.54 -12.37
N ARG A 416 -30.88 33.19 -12.53
CA ARG A 416 -30.31 34.17 -11.59
C ARG A 416 -30.26 33.67 -10.14
N MET A 417 -30.08 32.36 -9.94
CA MET A 417 -30.01 31.76 -8.60
C MET A 417 -28.73 32.20 -7.88
N LYS A 418 -28.85 32.53 -6.59
CA LYS A 418 -27.68 32.85 -5.75
C LYS A 418 -26.75 31.65 -5.65
N THR A 419 -25.45 31.90 -5.61
CA THR A 419 -24.43 30.82 -5.62
C THR A 419 -24.56 29.85 -4.44
N GLY A 420 -25.07 30.31 -3.30
CA GLY A 420 -25.37 29.44 -2.15
C GLY A 420 -26.26 28.24 -2.54
N TYR A 421 -27.31 28.47 -3.34
CA TYR A 421 -28.21 27.40 -3.77
C TYR A 421 -27.59 26.52 -4.85
N THR A 422 -26.90 27.09 -5.84
CA THR A 422 -26.32 26.30 -6.95
C THR A 422 -25.20 25.38 -6.47
N ARG A 423 -24.41 25.83 -5.51
CA ARG A 423 -23.41 24.98 -4.84
C ARG A 423 -24.07 23.82 -4.11
N LYS A 424 -25.18 24.04 -3.40
CA LYS A 424 -25.91 22.98 -2.68
C LYS A 424 -26.59 21.99 -3.63
N ILE A 425 -27.09 22.46 -4.77
CA ILE A 425 -27.59 21.57 -5.83
C ILE A 425 -26.47 20.66 -6.32
N PHE A 426 -25.30 21.21 -6.63
CA PHE A 426 -24.16 20.40 -7.06
C PHE A 426 -23.71 19.42 -5.98
N HIS A 427 -23.58 19.88 -4.73
CA HIS A 427 -23.26 19.05 -3.57
C HIS A 427 -24.24 17.89 -3.41
N PHE A 428 -25.54 18.18 -3.41
CA PHE A 428 -26.60 17.17 -3.32
C PHE A 428 -26.48 16.12 -4.43
N LEU A 429 -26.37 16.54 -5.69
CA LEU A 429 -26.28 15.62 -6.84
C LEU A 429 -25.06 14.71 -6.73
N ILE A 430 -23.89 15.24 -6.36
CA ILE A 430 -22.67 14.45 -6.20
C ILE A 430 -22.78 13.46 -5.03
N PHE A 431 -23.27 13.89 -3.86
CA PHE A 431 -23.39 12.99 -2.72
C PHE A 431 -24.44 11.88 -2.93
N MET A 432 -25.56 12.19 -3.59
CA MET A 432 -26.54 11.15 -3.94
C MET A 432 -25.99 10.18 -4.99
N SER A 433 -25.18 10.67 -5.93
CA SER A 433 -24.46 9.81 -6.89
C SER A 433 -23.48 8.90 -6.17
N VAL A 434 -22.70 9.43 -5.22
CA VAL A 434 -21.75 8.66 -4.41
C VAL A 434 -22.47 7.59 -3.59
N ALA A 435 -23.59 7.94 -2.92
CA ALA A 435 -24.37 6.98 -2.15
C ALA A 435 -24.94 5.84 -3.05
N ALA A 436 -25.49 6.18 -4.21
CA ALA A 436 -25.98 5.20 -5.18
C ALA A 436 -24.85 4.31 -5.73
N ILE A 437 -23.71 4.90 -6.11
CA ILE A 437 -22.54 4.16 -6.58
C ILE A 437 -22.01 3.24 -5.47
N HIS A 438 -21.97 3.70 -4.23
CA HIS A 438 -21.50 2.90 -3.10
C HIS A 438 -22.41 1.69 -2.88
N LEU A 439 -23.73 1.87 -2.96
CA LEU A 439 -24.71 0.80 -2.83
C LEU A 439 -24.62 -0.24 -3.96
N ILE A 440 -24.44 0.20 -5.21
CA ILE A 440 -24.51 -0.68 -6.38
C ILE A 440 -23.15 -1.35 -6.65
N TRP A 441 -22.05 -0.61 -6.49
CA TRP A 441 -20.73 -1.01 -6.95
C TRP A 441 -19.62 -0.93 -5.89
N GLY A 442 -19.93 -0.46 -4.68
CA GLY A 442 -19.00 -0.44 -3.55
C GLY A 442 -17.92 0.65 -3.61
N ALA A 443 -17.07 0.65 -2.57
CA ALA A 443 -16.04 1.66 -2.34
C ALA A 443 -15.00 1.85 -3.48
N PRO A 444 -14.57 0.83 -4.25
CA PRO A 444 -13.62 1.05 -5.34
C PRO A 444 -14.17 2.00 -6.42
N ILE A 445 -15.44 1.85 -6.80
CA ILE A 445 -16.04 2.71 -7.83
C ILE A 445 -16.36 4.10 -7.25
N VAL A 446 -16.65 4.20 -5.95
CA VAL A 446 -16.73 5.50 -5.26
C VAL A 446 -15.40 6.26 -5.33
N CYS A 447 -14.28 5.59 -5.08
CA CYS A 447 -12.95 6.18 -5.20
C CYS A 447 -12.67 6.69 -6.62
N LEU A 448 -13.04 5.90 -7.64
CA LEU A 448 -12.94 6.33 -9.05
C LEU A 448 -13.77 7.58 -9.31
N PHE A 449 -15.05 7.56 -8.93
CA PHE A 449 -15.97 8.66 -9.17
C PHE A 449 -15.57 9.94 -8.43
N GLY A 450 -15.10 9.82 -7.18
CA GLY A 450 -14.54 10.92 -6.41
C GLY A 450 -13.31 11.53 -7.10
N GLY A 451 -12.42 10.68 -7.61
CA GLY A 451 -11.27 11.11 -8.42
C GLY A 451 -11.66 11.85 -9.70
N MET A 452 -12.67 11.37 -10.43
CA MET A 452 -13.16 12.05 -11.63
C MET A 452 -13.84 13.39 -11.29
N THR A 453 -14.63 13.44 -10.23
CA THR A 453 -15.26 14.68 -9.73
C THR A 453 -14.20 15.70 -9.31
N THR A 454 -13.10 15.24 -8.72
CA THR A 454 -11.94 16.08 -8.37
C THR A 454 -11.37 16.76 -9.61
N LEU A 455 -11.13 16.02 -10.69
CA LEU A 455 -10.61 16.59 -11.94
C LEU A 455 -11.53 17.69 -12.48
N VAL A 456 -12.85 17.50 -12.43
CA VAL A 456 -13.84 18.50 -12.88
C VAL A 456 -13.82 19.76 -11.99
N ILE A 457 -13.75 19.60 -10.67
CA ILE A 457 -13.68 20.74 -9.73
C ILE A 457 -12.37 21.52 -9.95
N PHE A 458 -11.24 20.84 -10.07
CA PHE A 458 -9.94 21.49 -10.32
C PHE A 458 -9.91 22.15 -11.70
N TYR A 459 -10.53 21.56 -12.72
CA TYR A 459 -10.72 22.20 -14.02
C TYR A 459 -11.53 23.50 -13.89
N ALA A 460 -12.66 23.47 -13.15
CA ALA A 460 -13.47 24.66 -12.93
C ALA A 460 -12.69 25.76 -12.19
N VAL A 461 -11.94 25.40 -11.14
CA VAL A 461 -11.06 26.32 -10.40
C VAL A 461 -9.96 26.89 -11.28
N PHE A 462 -9.31 26.06 -12.11
CA PHE A 462 -8.25 26.47 -13.03
C PHE A 462 -8.75 27.46 -14.09
N ARG A 463 -9.98 27.28 -14.59
CA ARG A 463 -10.61 28.23 -15.53
C ARG A 463 -10.85 29.60 -14.90
N GLY A 464 -10.90 29.68 -13.58
CA GLY A 464 -10.95 30.94 -12.84
C GLY A 464 -12.31 31.65 -12.85
N PRO A 465 -12.36 32.87 -12.26
CA PRO A 465 -13.57 33.69 -12.19
C PRO A 465 -14.16 33.99 -13.56
N GLY A 466 -15.49 34.09 -13.66
CA GLY A 466 -16.20 34.34 -14.92
C GLY A 466 -16.52 33.09 -15.76
N HIS A 467 -15.86 31.95 -15.51
CA HIS A 467 -16.25 30.69 -16.12
C HIS A 467 -17.52 30.11 -15.45
N LEU A 468 -18.46 29.60 -16.25
CA LEU A 468 -19.77 29.11 -15.79
C LEU A 468 -19.67 28.12 -14.61
N LEU A 469 -18.75 27.16 -14.69
CA LEU A 469 -18.55 26.12 -13.67
C LEU A 469 -17.95 26.67 -12.37
N CYS A 470 -17.02 27.61 -12.47
CA CYS A 470 -16.41 28.24 -11.31
C CYS A 470 -17.45 29.11 -10.59
N GLU A 471 -18.23 29.86 -11.36
CA GLU A 471 -19.29 30.71 -10.86
C GLU A 471 -20.41 29.91 -10.18
N ALA A 472 -20.65 28.65 -10.58
CA ALA A 472 -21.63 27.79 -9.91
C ALA A 472 -21.29 27.50 -8.43
N MET A 473 -20.01 27.63 -8.02
CA MET A 473 -19.52 27.30 -6.67
C MET A 473 -18.99 28.52 -5.90
N ALA A 474 -18.41 29.51 -6.58
CA ALA A 474 -17.76 30.67 -5.97
C ALA A 474 -18.78 31.71 -5.49
N ARG A 475 -19.06 31.78 -4.18
CA ARG A 475 -20.01 32.76 -3.62
C ARG A 475 -19.56 34.19 -3.90
N GLU A 476 -20.54 35.07 -4.03
CA GLU A 476 -20.34 36.50 -4.33
C GLU A 476 -19.66 37.21 -3.15
N LYS A 477 -19.98 36.80 -1.91
CA LYS A 477 -19.43 37.35 -0.66
C LYS A 477 -18.01 36.88 -0.32
N ASP A 478 -17.47 35.91 -1.06
CA ASP A 478 -16.17 35.27 -0.75
C ASP A 478 -14.97 35.97 -1.45
N GLY A 479 -15.19 37.14 -2.06
CA GLY A 479 -14.11 37.97 -2.64
C GLY A 479 -13.24 38.62 -1.55
N PRO A 480 -11.90 38.73 -1.72
CA PRO A 480 -11.05 38.40 -2.88
C PRO A 480 -10.54 36.94 -2.93
N GLN A 481 -10.86 36.09 -1.94
CA GLN A 481 -10.32 34.73 -1.80
C GLN A 481 -11.28 33.62 -2.31
N ARG A 482 -11.98 33.86 -3.42
CA ARG A 482 -13.08 32.98 -3.92
C ARG A 482 -12.66 31.51 -4.11
N THR A 483 -11.45 31.26 -4.60
CA THR A 483 -10.90 29.91 -4.80
C THR A 483 -10.70 29.15 -3.48
N TYR A 484 -10.26 29.85 -2.43
CA TYR A 484 -10.01 29.23 -1.12
C TYR A 484 -11.29 28.61 -0.53
N TYR A 485 -12.43 29.30 -0.68
CA TYR A 485 -13.74 28.86 -0.19
C TYR A 485 -14.42 27.78 -1.03
N ILE A 486 -13.81 27.40 -2.16
CA ILE A 486 -14.14 26.19 -2.92
C ILE A 486 -13.23 25.04 -2.47
N VAL A 487 -11.93 25.29 -2.42
CA VAL A 487 -10.90 24.26 -2.19
C VAL A 487 -10.95 23.71 -0.76
N VAL A 488 -11.12 24.55 0.26
CA VAL A 488 -11.14 24.08 1.66
C VAL A 488 -12.31 23.13 1.94
N PRO A 489 -13.58 23.49 1.63
CA PRO A 489 -14.70 22.57 1.82
C PRO A 489 -14.58 21.31 0.95
N TYR A 490 -14.00 21.41 -0.24
CA TYR A 490 -13.70 20.25 -1.07
C TYR A 490 -12.72 19.30 -0.38
N PHE A 491 -11.62 19.79 0.20
CA PHE A 491 -10.69 18.95 0.95
C PHE A 491 -11.32 18.37 2.22
N ALA A 492 -12.17 19.13 2.92
CA ALA A 492 -12.94 18.59 4.05
C ALA A 492 -13.84 17.43 3.60
N THR A 493 -14.54 17.58 2.47
CA THR A 493 -15.34 16.50 1.87
C THR A 493 -14.48 15.29 1.53
N LEU A 494 -13.33 15.48 0.88
CA LEU A 494 -12.41 14.41 0.48
C LEU A 494 -11.86 13.65 1.70
N ILE A 495 -11.38 14.38 2.72
CA ILE A 495 -10.86 13.81 3.95
C ILE A 495 -11.98 13.05 4.67
N GLY A 496 -13.16 13.66 4.83
CA GLY A 496 -14.32 13.03 5.44
C GLY A 496 -14.68 11.70 4.78
N GLY A 497 -14.78 11.70 3.45
CA GLY A 497 -15.09 10.51 2.66
C GLY A 497 -14.01 9.46 2.84
N LEU A 498 -12.75 9.77 2.52
CA LEU A 498 -11.65 8.81 2.63
C LEU A 498 -11.54 8.22 4.04
N THR A 499 -11.54 9.05 5.08
CA THR A 499 -11.47 8.58 6.47
C THR A 499 -12.65 7.67 6.82
N SER A 500 -13.86 7.99 6.38
CA SER A 500 -15.03 7.16 6.65
C SER A 500 -14.93 5.77 6.01
N ASN A 501 -14.45 5.67 4.76
CA ASN A 501 -14.30 4.38 4.09
C ASN A 501 -13.11 3.58 4.64
N ILE A 502 -12.01 4.27 4.98
CA ILE A 502 -10.82 3.65 5.55
C ILE A 502 -11.14 3.02 6.90
N LEU A 503 -11.88 3.73 7.75
CA LEU A 503 -12.16 3.29 9.11
C LEU A 503 -13.42 2.43 9.24
N PHE A 504 -14.45 2.69 8.42
CA PHE A 504 -15.78 2.10 8.62
C PHE A 504 -16.33 1.34 7.42
N GLY A 505 -15.60 1.24 6.30
CA GLY A 505 -15.98 0.45 5.13
C GLY A 505 -17.39 0.79 4.62
N ASP A 506 -18.25 -0.23 4.48
CA ASP A 506 -19.61 -0.06 3.95
C ASP A 506 -20.50 0.84 4.82
N VAL A 507 -20.17 0.99 6.11
CA VAL A 507 -20.89 1.90 7.02
C VAL A 507 -20.69 3.37 6.61
N ALA A 508 -19.63 3.70 5.85
CA ALA A 508 -19.41 5.05 5.32
C ALA A 508 -20.57 5.59 4.47
N LEU A 509 -21.43 4.71 3.94
CA LEU A 509 -22.65 5.08 3.23
C LEU A 509 -23.51 6.07 4.03
N ILE A 510 -23.61 5.87 5.36
CA ILE A 510 -24.44 6.73 6.20
C ILE A 510 -23.90 8.15 6.28
N GLY A 511 -22.57 8.30 6.34
CA GLY A 511 -21.89 9.59 6.30
C GLY A 511 -22.19 10.35 5.01
N TYR A 512 -22.24 9.66 3.87
CA TYR A 512 -22.60 10.27 2.59
C TYR A 512 -24.05 10.73 2.53
N LEU A 513 -24.98 9.91 3.01
CA LEU A 513 -26.40 10.25 3.01
C LEU A 513 -26.66 11.46 3.92
N ILE A 514 -26.12 11.44 5.14
CA ILE A 514 -26.30 12.52 6.12
C ILE A 514 -25.63 13.81 5.65
N THR A 515 -24.41 13.76 5.13
CA THR A 515 -23.72 14.96 4.64
C THR A 515 -24.36 15.49 3.36
N GLY A 516 -24.78 14.61 2.46
CA GLY A 516 -25.42 14.96 1.21
C GLY A 516 -26.79 15.60 1.39
N LEU A 517 -27.60 15.09 2.33
CA LEU A 517 -28.95 15.59 2.57
C LEU A 517 -28.98 16.70 3.63
N GLY A 518 -28.28 16.52 4.75
CA GLY A 518 -28.29 17.44 5.89
C GLY A 518 -27.76 18.82 5.51
N ASP A 519 -26.55 18.89 4.94
CA ASP A 519 -25.94 20.16 4.53
C ASP A 519 -26.67 20.81 3.32
N ALA A 520 -27.27 19.99 2.45
CA ALA A 520 -28.04 20.46 1.30
C ALA A 520 -29.39 21.08 1.68
N ILE A 521 -30.00 20.67 2.79
CA ILE A 521 -31.32 21.14 3.24
C ILE A 521 -31.21 22.15 4.39
N GLY A 522 -30.31 21.92 5.34
CA GLY A 522 -30.14 22.76 6.53
C GLY A 522 -29.81 24.22 6.21
N GLU A 523 -28.84 24.47 5.31
CA GLU A 523 -28.46 25.84 4.92
C GLU A 523 -29.60 26.58 4.19
N PRO A 524 -30.28 26.01 3.17
CA PRO A 524 -31.46 26.63 2.56
C PRO A 524 -32.61 26.91 3.51
N VAL A 525 -32.94 25.98 4.41
CA VAL A 525 -34.02 26.15 5.40
C VAL A 525 -33.65 27.26 6.37
N GLY A 526 -32.43 27.25 6.90
CA GLY A 526 -31.98 28.29 7.81
C GLY A 526 -31.90 29.67 7.15
N THR A 527 -31.52 29.74 5.87
CA THR A 527 -31.48 31.01 5.13
C THR A 527 -32.88 31.57 4.84
N ARG A 528 -33.87 30.69 4.61
CA ARG A 528 -35.22 31.10 4.20
C ARG A 528 -36.18 31.30 5.38
N PHE A 529 -36.04 30.49 6.42
CA PHE A 529 -36.98 30.42 7.55
C PHE A 529 -36.31 30.64 8.90
N GLY A 530 -34.97 30.75 8.97
CA GLY A 530 -34.22 30.87 10.21
C GLY A 530 -34.40 32.23 10.89
N LYS A 531 -35.28 32.28 11.89
CA LYS A 531 -35.52 33.48 12.70
C LYS A 531 -34.58 33.55 13.89
N HIS A 532 -34.15 32.39 14.40
CA HIS A 532 -33.35 32.29 15.60
C HIS A 532 -31.92 31.86 15.25
N GLN A 533 -30.97 32.79 15.33
CA GLN A 533 -29.58 32.56 14.91
C GLN A 533 -28.62 32.40 16.08
N TYR A 534 -27.60 31.56 15.91
CA TYR A 534 -26.51 31.38 16.87
C TYR A 534 -25.16 31.36 16.15
N LYS A 535 -24.09 31.70 16.89
CA LYS A 535 -22.73 31.77 16.36
C LYS A 535 -22.10 30.39 16.34
N VAL A 536 -21.33 30.11 15.29
CA VAL A 536 -20.58 28.86 15.16
C VAL A 536 -19.08 29.11 15.00
N PRO A 537 -18.23 28.15 15.40
CA PRO A 537 -16.78 28.27 15.23
C PRO A 537 -16.40 28.50 13.76
N SER A 538 -15.41 29.36 13.53
CA SER A 538 -14.94 29.68 12.17
C SER A 538 -13.42 29.83 12.15
N PHE A 539 -12.76 29.28 11.14
CA PHE A 539 -11.35 29.56 10.90
C PHE A 539 -11.18 30.95 10.26
N ARG A 540 -10.16 31.72 10.71
CA ARG A 540 -9.77 33.05 10.18
C ARG A 540 -10.77 34.20 10.40
N GLY A 541 -11.58 34.18 11.45
CA GLY A 541 -12.31 35.38 11.92
C GLY A 541 -13.54 35.78 11.07
N VAL A 542 -14.02 34.90 10.18
CA VAL A 542 -15.27 35.12 9.44
C VAL A 542 -16.46 34.82 10.34
N LYS A 543 -17.28 35.81 10.66
CA LYS A 543 -18.52 35.58 11.43
C LYS A 543 -19.41 34.56 10.69
N ALA A 544 -19.48 33.35 11.22
CA ALA A 544 -20.37 32.29 10.75
C ALA A 544 -21.55 32.15 11.73
N VAL A 545 -22.75 32.15 11.19
CA VAL A 545 -24.00 31.97 11.94
C VAL A 545 -24.81 30.85 11.31
N ARG A 546 -25.48 30.08 12.16
CA ARG A 546 -26.50 29.08 11.80
C ARG A 546 -27.81 29.44 12.48
N SER A 547 -28.89 28.73 12.15
CA SER A 547 -30.21 28.96 12.74
C SER A 547 -30.77 27.68 13.33
N TYR A 548 -31.54 27.78 14.41
CA TYR A 548 -32.19 26.63 15.04
C TYR A 548 -33.11 25.88 14.06
N GLU A 549 -33.82 26.60 13.19
CA GLU A 549 -34.69 26.01 12.16
C GLU A 549 -33.90 25.20 11.12
N GLY A 550 -32.71 25.68 10.76
CA GLY A 550 -31.77 24.97 9.89
C GLY A 550 -31.29 23.67 10.52
N SER A 551 -30.87 23.70 11.79
CA SER A 551 -30.42 22.49 12.50
C SER A 551 -31.57 21.53 12.78
N ALA A 552 -32.78 22.02 13.06
CA ALA A 552 -33.96 21.16 13.15
C ALA A 552 -34.25 20.43 11.82
N ALA A 553 -34.03 21.09 10.68
CA ALA A 553 -34.12 20.42 9.38
C ALA A 553 -33.01 19.36 9.22
N VAL A 554 -31.79 19.63 9.68
CA VAL A 554 -30.70 18.62 9.70
C VAL A 554 -31.10 17.41 10.54
N PHE A 555 -31.69 17.60 11.73
CA PHE A 555 -32.19 16.51 12.56
C PHE A 555 -33.19 15.62 11.80
N VAL A 556 -34.24 16.21 11.22
CA VAL A 556 -35.28 15.46 10.49
C VAL A 556 -34.69 14.71 9.31
N VAL A 557 -33.80 15.36 8.57
CA VAL A 557 -33.17 14.78 7.38
C VAL A 557 -32.18 13.68 7.74
N SER A 558 -31.39 13.85 8.80
CA SER A 558 -30.51 12.81 9.32
C SER A 558 -31.31 11.59 9.80
N LEU A 559 -32.46 11.81 10.45
CA LEU A 559 -33.36 10.74 10.86
C LEU A 559 -33.83 9.92 9.65
N LEU A 560 -34.34 10.59 8.61
CA LEU A 560 -34.77 9.93 7.38
C LEU A 560 -33.62 9.23 6.65
N ALA A 561 -32.44 9.85 6.61
CA ALA A 561 -31.25 9.28 5.99
C ALA A 561 -30.78 8.01 6.70
N ILE A 562 -30.84 7.95 8.04
CA ILE A 562 -30.51 6.76 8.83
C ILE A 562 -31.52 5.65 8.56
N ILE A 563 -32.82 5.95 8.61
CA ILE A 563 -33.88 4.98 8.31
C ILE A 563 -33.71 4.42 6.90
N ALA A 564 -33.57 5.30 5.89
CA ALA A 564 -33.36 4.88 4.52
C ALA A 564 -32.09 4.04 4.37
N GLY A 565 -30.99 4.44 5.01
CA GLY A 565 -29.74 3.68 5.02
C GLY A 565 -29.92 2.25 5.57
N THR A 566 -30.61 2.11 6.71
CA THR A 566 -30.89 0.79 7.32
C THR A 566 -31.75 -0.12 6.44
N VAL A 567 -32.65 0.46 5.63
CA VAL A 567 -33.49 -0.29 4.68
C VAL A 567 -32.71 -0.67 3.42
N MET A 568 -31.83 0.21 2.95
CA MET A 568 -31.12 0.05 1.68
C MET A 568 -29.86 -0.81 1.76
N SER A 569 -29.27 -0.99 2.95
CA SER A 569 -28.02 -1.72 3.12
C SER A 569 -28.02 -2.60 4.38
N PRO A 570 -27.82 -3.92 4.23
CA PRO A 570 -27.63 -4.83 5.37
C PRO A 570 -26.44 -4.43 6.26
N ALA A 571 -25.44 -3.73 5.68
CA ALA A 571 -24.31 -3.23 6.45
C ALA A 571 -24.68 -2.11 7.44
N LEU A 572 -25.88 -1.54 7.34
CA LEU A 572 -26.41 -0.51 8.23
C LEU A 572 -27.53 -1.04 9.14
N GLU A 573 -27.78 -2.35 9.16
CA GLU A 573 -28.78 -2.95 10.06
C GLU A 573 -28.41 -2.69 11.52
N LEU A 574 -29.39 -2.15 12.25
CA LEU A 574 -29.32 -1.90 13.69
C LEU A 574 -30.15 -2.96 14.42
N PRO A 575 -29.70 -3.46 15.59
CA PRO A 575 -30.47 -4.40 16.40
C PRO A 575 -31.88 -3.89 16.71
N ALA A 576 -32.87 -4.78 16.81
CA ALA A 576 -34.24 -4.40 17.15
C ALA A 576 -34.36 -3.71 18.54
N SER A 577 -33.39 -3.97 19.44
CA SER A 577 -33.24 -3.28 20.73
C SER A 577 -32.79 -1.81 20.61
N SER A 578 -32.40 -1.35 19.43
CA SER A 578 -31.87 -0.02 19.15
C SER A 578 -32.92 0.98 18.64
N PHE A 579 -34.21 0.77 18.90
CA PHE A 579 -35.30 1.69 18.45
C PHE A 579 -35.07 3.15 18.89
N LEU A 580 -34.51 3.39 20.08
CA LEU A 580 -34.16 4.72 20.57
C LEU A 580 -32.84 5.27 20.01
N ALA A 581 -32.01 4.43 19.38
CA ALA A 581 -30.70 4.84 18.87
C ALA A 581 -30.84 5.72 17.61
N VAL A 582 -31.81 5.47 16.74
CA VAL A 582 -31.95 6.20 15.47
C VAL A 582 -32.28 7.70 15.69
N PRO A 583 -33.27 8.07 16.53
CA PRO A 583 -33.49 9.47 16.90
C PRO A 583 -32.31 10.10 17.65
N LEU A 584 -31.63 9.34 18.53
CA LEU A 584 -30.46 9.83 19.25
C LEU A 584 -29.29 10.13 18.30
N LEU A 585 -29.02 9.25 17.33
CA LEU A 585 -28.00 9.45 16.31
C LEU A 585 -28.30 10.67 15.43
N ALA A 586 -29.55 10.84 15.01
CA ALA A 586 -29.99 12.03 14.28
C ALA A 586 -29.81 13.31 15.11
N PHE A 587 -30.10 13.27 16.41
CA PHE A 587 -29.88 14.38 17.34
C PHE A 587 -28.39 14.71 17.50
N LEU A 588 -27.53 13.70 17.59
CA LEU A 588 -26.09 13.89 17.61
C LEU A 588 -25.59 14.50 16.29
N CYS A 589 -26.11 14.09 15.14
CA CYS A 589 -25.77 14.70 13.84
C CYS A 589 -26.13 16.19 13.78
N MET A 590 -27.31 16.56 14.32
CA MET A 590 -27.72 17.95 14.45
C MET A 590 -26.74 18.75 15.34
N ILE A 591 -26.37 18.21 16.51
CA ILE A 591 -25.40 18.88 17.39
C ILE A 591 -24.06 19.04 16.67
N LEU A 592 -23.58 17.99 16.01
CA LEU A 592 -22.32 18.00 15.28
C LEU A 592 -22.32 19.05 14.18
N GLU A 593 -23.41 19.15 13.41
CA GLU A 593 -23.60 20.22 12.43
C GLU A 593 -23.51 21.59 13.10
N ALA A 594 -24.22 21.78 14.22
CA ALA A 594 -24.27 23.04 14.94
C ALA A 594 -22.90 23.48 15.48
N VAL A 595 -22.07 22.56 15.96
CA VAL A 595 -20.76 22.88 16.56
C VAL A 595 -19.60 22.82 15.57
N SER A 596 -19.80 22.24 14.39
CA SER A 596 -18.73 22.05 13.41
C SER A 596 -18.22 23.39 12.86
N PRO A 597 -16.88 23.56 12.78
CA PRO A 597 -16.31 24.76 12.18
C PRO A 597 -16.76 24.96 10.73
N HIS A 598 -17.03 26.21 10.35
CA HIS A 598 -17.45 26.51 8.98
C HIS A 598 -16.41 26.01 7.96
N GLY A 599 -16.85 25.16 7.03
CA GLY A 599 -16.00 24.56 5.99
C GLY A 599 -15.35 23.22 6.36
N TRP A 600 -15.53 22.74 7.59
CA TRP A 600 -15.11 21.39 8.05
C TRP A 600 -16.28 20.48 8.44
N ASP A 601 -17.50 21.01 8.47
CA ASP A 601 -18.75 20.28 8.68
C ASP A 601 -18.90 19.07 7.77
N ASN A 602 -18.53 19.19 6.48
CA ASN A 602 -18.56 18.04 5.57
C ASN A 602 -17.65 16.88 6.00
N ALA A 603 -16.53 17.15 6.68
CA ALA A 603 -15.66 16.08 7.17
C ALA A 603 -16.29 15.42 8.40
N VAL A 604 -16.73 16.24 9.36
CA VAL A 604 -17.29 15.79 10.64
C VAL A 604 -18.58 15.00 10.42
N LEU A 605 -19.48 15.48 9.56
CA LEU A 605 -20.75 14.83 9.25
C LEU A 605 -20.62 13.56 8.40
N GLN A 606 -19.46 13.30 7.79
CA GLN A 606 -19.17 12.00 7.18
C GLN A 606 -18.61 11.02 8.23
N ILE A 607 -17.58 11.46 8.96
CA ILE A 607 -16.80 10.58 9.85
C ILE A 607 -17.61 10.16 11.07
N VAL A 608 -18.18 11.13 11.79
CA VAL A 608 -18.76 10.86 13.11
C VAL A 608 -20.04 10.04 13.01
N PRO A 609 -20.98 10.30 12.08
CA PRO A 609 -22.13 9.41 11.93
C PRO A 609 -21.76 7.99 11.52
N SER A 610 -20.76 7.84 10.64
CA SER A 610 -20.23 6.52 10.28
C SER A 610 -19.65 5.78 11.49
N PHE A 611 -18.90 6.49 12.34
CA PHE A 611 -18.38 5.96 13.60
C PHE A 611 -19.50 5.56 14.58
N LEU A 612 -20.49 6.44 14.79
CA LEU A 612 -21.57 6.20 15.74
C LEU A 612 -22.44 5.01 15.34
N VAL A 613 -22.74 4.86 14.04
CA VAL A 613 -23.45 3.67 13.54
C VAL A 613 -22.59 2.42 13.69
N ALA A 614 -21.28 2.48 13.38
CA ALA A 614 -20.37 1.36 13.58
C ALA A 614 -20.32 0.92 15.06
N LEU A 615 -20.25 1.86 16.00
CA LEU A 615 -20.26 1.61 17.44
C LEU A 615 -21.57 0.93 17.89
N SER A 616 -22.71 1.37 17.37
CA SER A 616 -24.04 0.86 17.74
C SER A 616 -24.33 -0.58 17.26
N ARG A 617 -23.49 -1.13 16.39
CA ARG A 617 -23.59 -2.52 15.90
C ARG A 617 -22.88 -3.55 16.81
N GLY A 618 -22.21 -3.10 17.87
CA GLY A 618 -21.41 -3.95 18.75
C GLY A 618 -19.93 -3.88 18.38
N GLY A 619 -19.10 -3.44 19.34
CA GLY A 619 -17.67 -3.22 19.14
C GLY A 619 -16.92 -4.48 18.70
N ALA A 620 -15.98 -4.30 17.79
CA ALA A 620 -14.86 -5.19 17.54
C ALA A 620 -13.58 -4.51 18.04
#